data_AF-A0A415CZ57-F1
#
_entry.id   AF-A0A415CZ57-F1
#
_cell.length_a   1.000
_cell.length_b   1.000
_cell.length_c   1.000
_cell.angle_alpha   90.00
_cell.angle_beta   90.00
_cell.angle_gamma   90.00
#
_symmetry.space_group_name_H-M   'P 1'
#
loop_
_entity.id
_entity.type
_entity.pdbx_description
1 polymer ?
#
loop_
_entity_poly.entity_id
_entity_poly.type
_entity_poly.pdbx_seq_one_letter_code
_entity_poly.pdbx_strand_id
1 'polypeptide(L)'
;MPETKLTDQEECALCGSRKESMTGMFSGKDAIGIISVNDWYIMDLKIKSGNEKENMPEDTEGKNTTRTTVGKNGRVLERSSESLRGISEIVVDYGEDRVLSMEKASQILCQSCLEKLSEAMEVKCEEGKEPEPVDLVLIDFETMELYSVQEQYTKKSIRDYTLWMAHTEDTLEINAVYTPVRTEAGKNAASLK
;
A
#
# COMPACT_ATOMS: atom_id res chain seq x y z
N MET A 1 2.45 22.37 1.39
CA MET A 1 2.95 21.38 0.43
C MET A 1 3.94 22.06 -0.53
N PRO A 2 5.13 21.47 -0.79
CA PRO A 2 6.10 22.01 -1.74
C PRO A 2 5.68 21.81 -3.21
N GLU A 3 6.29 22.58 -4.11
CA GLU A 3 6.19 22.35 -5.56
C GLU A 3 7.06 21.16 -5.98
N THR A 4 6.62 20.44 -7.02
CA THR A 4 7.42 19.38 -7.65
C THR A 4 8.71 19.92 -8.25
N LYS A 5 9.79 19.14 -8.15
CA LYS A 5 11.07 19.40 -8.84
C LYS A 5 11.16 18.68 -10.19
N LEU A 6 10.15 17.87 -10.53
CA LEU A 6 10.09 17.22 -11.84
C LEU A 6 9.75 18.25 -12.92
N THR A 7 10.44 18.14 -14.05
CA THR A 7 10.17 18.96 -15.24
C THR A 7 9.34 18.23 -16.29
N ASP A 8 9.29 16.90 -16.19
CA ASP A 8 8.56 16.02 -17.10
C ASP A 8 7.61 15.12 -16.29
N GLN A 9 6.34 15.08 -16.68
CA GLN A 9 5.34 14.24 -16.03
C GLN A 9 5.61 12.74 -16.25
N GLU A 10 6.28 12.36 -17.34
CA GLU A 10 6.65 10.97 -17.61
C GLU A 10 7.67 10.43 -16.58
N GLU A 11 8.39 11.32 -15.89
CA GLU A 11 9.31 11.00 -14.79
C GLU A 11 8.63 10.72 -13.47
N CYS A 12 7.32 10.98 -13.36
CA CYS A 12 6.59 10.75 -12.13
C CYS A 12 6.65 9.29 -11.73
N ALA A 13 7.15 9.03 -10.53
CA ALA A 13 7.32 7.68 -10.03
C ALA A 13 5.97 6.97 -9.76
N LEU A 14 4.90 7.75 -9.53
CA LEU A 14 3.55 7.22 -9.32
C LEU A 14 2.76 7.00 -10.62
N CYS A 15 2.72 7.99 -11.52
CA CYS A 15 1.85 7.97 -12.71
C CYS A 15 2.58 8.08 -14.06
N GLY A 16 3.90 8.24 -14.05
CA GLY A 16 4.73 8.38 -15.25
C GLY A 16 4.82 7.08 -16.05
N SER A 17 5.56 7.06 -17.14
CA SER A 17 5.63 5.91 -18.06
C SER A 17 7.00 5.21 -18.05
N ARG A 18 7.97 5.73 -17.29
CA ARG A 18 9.31 5.14 -17.19
C ARG A 18 9.31 3.76 -16.54
N LYS A 19 10.33 2.96 -16.83
CA LYS A 19 10.45 1.59 -16.25
C LYS A 19 10.51 1.61 -14.72
N GLU A 20 11.06 2.67 -14.14
CA GLU A 20 11.12 2.86 -12.69
C GLU A 20 9.80 3.41 -12.09
N SER A 21 8.82 3.78 -12.92
CA SER A 21 7.49 4.23 -12.47
C SER A 21 6.59 3.05 -12.14
N MET A 22 5.64 3.25 -11.21
CA MET A 22 4.68 2.20 -10.86
C MET A 22 3.81 1.75 -12.03
N THR A 23 3.59 2.64 -13.00
CA THR A 23 2.64 2.45 -14.09
C THR A 23 3.02 1.26 -14.97
N GLY A 24 4.31 0.98 -15.11
CA GLY A 24 4.80 -0.21 -15.83
C GLY A 24 4.68 -1.52 -15.05
N MET A 25 4.77 -1.49 -13.71
CA MET A 25 4.89 -2.70 -12.89
C MET A 25 3.58 -3.15 -12.25
N PHE A 26 2.71 -2.21 -11.86
CA PHE A 26 1.51 -2.53 -11.07
C PHE A 26 0.19 -1.95 -11.59
N SER A 27 0.21 -0.89 -12.41
CA SER A 27 -1.04 -0.24 -12.84
C SER A 27 -2.01 -1.20 -13.53
N GLY A 28 -3.28 -1.10 -13.14
CA GLY A 28 -4.38 -1.93 -13.66
C GLY A 28 -4.47 -3.31 -13.02
N LYS A 29 -3.57 -3.66 -12.08
CA LYS A 29 -3.68 -4.92 -11.33
C LYS A 29 -4.75 -4.80 -10.26
N ASP A 30 -5.59 -5.81 -10.17
CA ASP A 30 -6.54 -6.00 -9.08
C ASP A 30 -5.81 -6.44 -7.79
N ALA A 31 -5.08 -5.49 -7.19
CA ALA A 31 -4.27 -5.71 -6.00
C ALA A 31 -4.12 -4.41 -5.20
N ILE A 32 -3.87 -4.58 -3.90
CA ILE A 32 -3.55 -3.49 -2.97
C ILE A 32 -2.08 -3.61 -2.58
N GLY A 33 -1.40 -2.48 -2.45
CA GLY A 33 -0.01 -2.39 -1.99
C GLY A 33 0.16 -1.38 -0.87
N ILE A 34 1.36 -1.38 -0.29
CA ILE A 34 1.85 -0.31 0.60
C ILE A 34 3.08 0.35 -0.03
N ILE A 35 3.22 1.66 0.15
CA ILE A 35 4.36 2.46 -0.30
C ILE A 35 5.09 3.03 0.91
N SER A 36 6.39 2.78 1.00
CA SER A 36 7.35 3.58 1.76
C SER A 36 7.71 4.80 0.93
N VAL A 37 7.21 5.98 1.30
CA VAL A 37 7.34 7.18 0.46
C VAL A 37 8.76 7.74 0.54
N ASN A 38 9.39 7.78 1.71
CA ASN A 38 10.73 8.33 1.84
C ASN A 38 11.79 7.49 1.12
N ASP A 39 11.62 6.17 1.07
CA ASP A 39 12.53 5.25 0.36
C ASP A 39 12.08 4.93 -1.06
N TRP A 40 10.87 5.37 -1.43
CA TRP A 40 10.16 4.99 -2.64
C TRP A 40 10.18 3.47 -2.92
N TYR A 41 9.73 2.69 -1.94
CA TYR A 41 9.63 1.24 -2.05
C TYR A 41 8.17 0.80 -1.97
N ILE A 42 7.80 -0.15 -2.83
CA ILE A 42 6.42 -0.63 -2.98
C ILE A 42 6.37 -2.12 -2.66
N MET A 43 5.42 -2.51 -1.84
CA MET A 43 5.15 -3.92 -1.53
C MET A 43 3.68 -4.24 -1.83
N ASP A 44 3.47 -5.15 -2.79
CA ASP A 44 2.17 -5.76 -3.08
C ASP A 44 1.78 -6.69 -1.92
N LEU A 45 0.56 -6.54 -1.38
CA LEU A 45 0.08 -7.37 -0.28
C LEU A 45 -0.09 -8.84 -0.69
N LYS A 46 -0.21 -9.16 -1.99
CA LYS A 46 -0.40 -10.55 -2.47
C LYS A 46 -1.57 -11.26 -1.78
N ILE A 47 -2.68 -10.54 -1.62
CA ILE A 47 -3.90 -11.05 -0.98
C ILE A 47 -4.57 -12.11 -1.87
N LYS A 48 -4.65 -11.86 -3.18
CA LYS A 48 -5.23 -12.79 -4.15
C LYS A 48 -4.13 -13.62 -4.82
N SER A 49 -4.48 -14.86 -5.15
CA SER A 49 -3.70 -15.66 -6.07
C SER A 49 -3.72 -15.00 -7.46
N GLY A 50 -2.58 -15.01 -8.15
CA GLY A 50 -2.49 -14.47 -9.50
C GLY A 50 -3.21 -15.41 -10.45
N ASN A 51 -4.46 -15.14 -10.80
CA ASN A 51 -5.22 -16.03 -11.68
C ASN A 51 -5.29 -15.50 -13.13
N GLU A 52 -4.94 -16.40 -14.06
CA GLU A 52 -5.47 -16.61 -15.42
C GLU A 52 -4.77 -16.09 -16.69
N LYS A 53 -3.75 -15.22 -16.64
CA LYS A 53 -2.94 -14.93 -17.84
C LYS A 53 -1.46 -14.87 -17.53
N GLU A 54 -0.75 -15.84 -18.13
CA GLU A 54 0.71 -15.96 -18.25
C GLU A 54 1.46 -16.57 -17.06
N ASN A 55 1.78 -17.87 -17.19
CA ASN A 55 3.02 -18.55 -16.79
C ASN A 55 3.76 -18.10 -15.50
N MET A 56 3.05 -17.70 -14.45
CA MET A 56 3.63 -17.65 -13.11
C MET A 56 3.50 -19.03 -12.47
N PRO A 57 4.50 -19.51 -11.71
CA PRO A 57 4.34 -20.75 -10.96
C PRO A 57 3.08 -20.62 -10.10
N GLU A 58 2.25 -21.68 -10.11
CA GLU A 58 1.03 -21.77 -9.30
C GLU A 58 1.31 -21.24 -7.89
N ASP A 59 0.42 -20.40 -7.37
CA ASP A 59 0.47 -20.00 -5.97
C ASP A 59 0.63 -21.25 -5.11
N THR A 60 1.80 -21.39 -4.48
CA THR A 60 2.13 -22.58 -3.72
C THR A 60 1.18 -22.68 -2.55
N GLU A 61 0.62 -23.87 -2.33
CA GLU A 61 -0.20 -24.13 -1.15
C GLU A 61 0.59 -23.79 0.12
N GLY A 62 0.05 -22.89 0.94
CA GLY A 62 0.66 -22.48 2.21
C GLY A 62 0.93 -20.98 2.35
N LYS A 63 1.63 -20.65 3.44
CA LYS A 63 2.00 -19.29 3.83
C LYS A 63 3.30 -18.88 3.12
N ASN A 64 3.28 -17.81 2.35
CA ASN A 64 4.45 -17.22 1.71
C ASN A 64 4.90 -15.96 2.45
N THR A 65 6.09 -15.99 3.04
CA THR A 65 6.69 -14.85 3.72
C THR A 65 7.83 -14.24 2.89
N THR A 66 7.83 -12.93 2.72
CA THR A 66 8.93 -12.14 2.17
C THR A 66 9.32 -11.06 3.17
N ARG A 67 10.61 -10.92 3.41
CA ARG A 67 11.18 -9.86 4.25
C ARG A 67 12.16 -9.04 3.43
N THR A 68 12.07 -7.73 3.50
CA THR A 68 12.94 -6.82 2.75
C THR A 68 13.35 -5.65 3.61
N THR A 69 14.65 -5.39 3.67
CA THR A 69 15.20 -4.17 4.27
C THR A 69 15.33 -3.10 3.19
N VAL A 70 14.84 -1.89 3.47
CA VAL A 70 14.80 -0.79 2.51
C VAL A 70 15.46 0.45 3.10
N GLY A 71 15.99 1.30 2.21
CA GLY A 71 16.64 2.53 2.63
C GLY A 71 17.95 2.32 3.40
N LYS A 72 18.42 3.39 4.03
CA LYS A 72 19.64 3.39 4.86
C LYS A 72 19.35 3.35 6.36
N ASN A 73 18.08 3.56 6.74
CA ASN A 73 17.65 3.77 8.12
C ASN A 73 17.13 2.49 8.79
N GLY A 74 17.46 1.33 8.23
CA GLY A 74 17.13 0.02 8.81
C GLY A 74 15.68 -0.41 8.68
N ARG A 75 14.84 0.31 7.93
CA ARG A 75 13.42 -0.04 7.72
C ARG A 75 13.26 -1.45 7.17
N VAL A 76 12.33 -2.22 7.74
CA VAL A 76 12.04 -3.59 7.30
C VAL A 76 10.57 -3.74 7.00
N LEU A 77 10.26 -4.25 5.81
CA LEU A 77 8.91 -4.67 5.46
C LEU A 77 8.89 -6.19 5.39
N GLU A 78 8.03 -6.81 6.18
CA GLU A 78 7.75 -8.23 6.15
C GLU A 78 6.30 -8.45 5.73
N ARG A 79 6.10 -9.20 4.66
CA ARG A 79 4.79 -9.64 4.19
C ARG A 79 4.68 -11.13 4.33
N SER A 80 3.59 -11.55 4.93
CA SER A 80 3.10 -12.92 4.93
C SER A 80 1.78 -12.96 4.14
N SER A 81 1.61 -13.92 3.23
CA SER A 81 0.31 -14.11 2.58
C SER A 81 -0.06 -15.58 2.40
N GLU A 82 -1.37 -15.84 2.45
CA GLU A 82 -2.02 -17.08 2.07
C GLU A 82 -3.01 -16.78 0.94
N SER A 83 -2.47 -16.60 -0.27
CA SER A 83 -3.21 -16.08 -1.43
C SER A 83 -4.48 -16.88 -1.76
N LEU A 84 -4.44 -18.21 -1.58
CA LEU A 84 -5.59 -19.11 -1.79
C LEU A 84 -6.72 -18.89 -0.78
N ARG A 85 -6.42 -18.31 0.39
CA ARG A 85 -7.40 -17.95 1.42
C ARG A 85 -7.80 -16.48 1.35
N GLY A 86 -7.17 -15.69 0.48
CA GLY A 86 -7.44 -14.27 0.41
C GLY A 86 -6.90 -13.50 1.61
N ILE A 87 -5.80 -13.93 2.24
CA ILE A 87 -5.28 -13.34 3.48
C ILE A 87 -3.86 -12.83 3.26
N SER A 88 -3.56 -11.63 3.76
CA SER A 88 -2.20 -11.12 3.90
C SER A 88 -2.02 -10.36 5.21
N GLU A 89 -0.81 -10.45 5.73
CA GLU A 89 -0.29 -9.69 6.86
C GLU A 89 0.96 -8.95 6.39
N ILE A 90 1.05 -7.65 6.66
CA ILE A 90 2.27 -6.86 6.50
C ILE A 90 2.66 -6.29 7.85
N VAL A 91 3.92 -6.45 8.22
CA VAL A 91 4.55 -5.76 9.34
C VAL A 91 5.64 -4.85 8.76
N VAL A 92 5.54 -3.56 9.06
CA VAL A 92 6.59 -2.58 8.75
C VAL A 92 7.23 -2.16 10.05
N ASP A 93 8.52 -2.44 10.19
CA ASP A 93 9.39 -1.81 11.18
C ASP A 93 9.86 -0.47 10.59
N TYR A 94 9.55 0.63 11.26
CA TYR A 94 9.81 1.97 10.73
C TYR A 94 11.30 2.25 10.50
N GLY A 95 12.18 1.64 11.29
CA GLY A 95 13.58 2.04 11.38
C GLY A 95 13.75 3.42 12.05
N GLU A 96 14.85 4.11 11.73
CA GLU A 96 15.21 5.37 12.39
C GLU A 96 14.43 6.61 11.90
N ASP A 97 13.75 6.52 10.75
CA ASP A 97 13.02 7.63 10.13
C ASP A 97 11.63 7.17 9.72
N ARG A 98 10.60 7.62 10.44
CA ARG A 98 9.20 7.28 10.18
C ARG A 98 8.38 8.42 9.60
N VAL A 99 8.86 9.66 9.67
CA VAL A 99 8.06 10.85 9.36
C VAL A 99 8.16 11.17 7.87
N LEU A 100 7.01 11.47 7.25
CA LEU A 100 6.95 11.81 5.83
C LEU A 100 7.77 13.05 5.48
N SER A 101 8.67 12.91 4.51
CA SER A 101 9.40 14.02 3.91
C SER A 101 8.77 14.43 2.58
N MET A 102 7.98 15.50 2.60
CA MET A 102 7.41 16.09 1.38
C MET A 102 8.50 16.62 0.42
N GLU A 103 9.69 16.94 0.92
CA GLU A 103 10.84 17.33 0.10
C GLU A 103 11.45 16.16 -0.68
N LYS A 104 11.45 14.94 -0.11
CA LYS A 104 11.84 13.72 -0.83
C LYS A 104 10.76 13.38 -1.86
N ALA A 105 9.48 13.43 -1.46
CA ALA A 105 8.36 13.16 -2.36
C ALA A 105 8.35 14.11 -3.58
N SER A 106 8.64 15.40 -3.37
CA SER A 106 8.62 16.39 -4.47
C SER A 106 9.72 16.21 -5.51
N GLN A 107 10.74 15.39 -5.22
CA GLN A 107 11.80 15.04 -6.18
C GLN A 107 11.37 13.98 -7.19
N ILE A 108 10.31 13.21 -6.89
CA ILE A 108 9.94 12.01 -7.65
C ILE A 108 8.47 11.98 -8.06
N LEU A 109 7.63 12.86 -7.52
CA LEU A 109 6.21 12.96 -7.85
C LEU A 109 5.91 14.24 -8.62
N CYS A 110 5.08 14.15 -9.65
CA CYS A 110 4.51 15.33 -10.30
C CYS A 110 3.50 16.02 -9.36
N GLN A 111 3.13 17.26 -9.68
CA GLN A 111 2.33 18.10 -8.80
C GLN A 111 0.98 17.45 -8.42
N SER A 112 0.26 16.87 -9.38
CA SER A 112 -1.02 16.21 -9.10
C SER A 112 -0.87 14.97 -8.19
N CYS A 113 0.25 14.25 -8.28
CA CYS A 113 0.52 13.10 -7.40
C CYS A 113 0.97 13.55 -6.00
N LEU A 114 1.66 14.69 -5.89
CA LEU A 114 1.96 15.31 -4.58
C LEU A 114 0.69 15.75 -3.87
N GLU A 115 -0.27 16.31 -4.59
CA GLU A 115 -1.57 16.71 -4.03
C GLU A 115 -2.34 15.51 -3.51
N LYS A 116 -2.45 14.44 -4.31
CA LYS A 116 -3.05 13.17 -3.88
C LYS A 116 -2.36 12.59 -2.64
N LEU A 117 -1.02 12.59 -2.62
CA LEU A 117 -0.25 12.14 -1.47
C LEU A 117 -0.54 13.00 -0.24
N SER A 118 -0.53 14.32 -0.39
CA SER A 118 -0.79 15.26 0.70
C SER A 118 -2.17 15.04 1.31
N GLU A 119 -3.20 14.82 0.49
CA GLU A 119 -4.57 14.53 0.94
C GLU A 119 -4.64 13.19 1.71
N ALA A 120 -3.98 12.15 1.21
CA ALA A 120 -3.94 10.85 1.88
C ALA A 120 -3.17 10.88 3.23
N MET A 121 -2.27 11.84 3.40
CA MET A 121 -1.38 11.97 4.56
C MET A 121 -1.87 12.95 5.62
N GLU A 122 -3.07 13.52 5.45
CA GLU A 122 -3.65 14.39 6.46
C GLU A 122 -3.84 13.66 7.80
N VAL A 123 -3.22 14.20 8.85
CA VAL A 123 -3.34 13.71 10.22
C VAL A 123 -4.00 14.73 11.13
N LYS A 124 -4.82 14.24 12.05
CA LYS A 124 -5.39 15.08 13.11
C LYS A 124 -4.31 15.29 14.17
N CYS A 125 -3.73 16.47 14.23
CA CYS A 125 -2.80 16.86 15.29
C CYS A 125 -3.49 17.75 16.34
N GLU A 126 -2.96 17.74 17.55
CA GLU A 126 -3.41 18.68 18.60
C GLU A 126 -3.02 20.12 18.22
N GLU A 127 -3.83 21.08 18.69
CA GLU A 127 -3.60 22.49 18.42
C GLU A 127 -2.22 22.93 18.96
N GLY A 128 -1.38 23.45 18.08
CA GLY A 128 -0.01 23.90 18.42
C GLY A 128 1.08 22.84 18.26
N LYS A 129 0.78 21.61 17.86
CA LYS A 129 1.77 20.61 17.45
C LYS A 129 1.86 20.51 15.93
N GLU A 130 3.07 20.34 15.41
CA GLU A 130 3.26 20.01 14.00
C GLU A 130 2.81 18.57 13.74
N PRO A 131 2.09 18.32 12.63
CA PRO A 131 1.70 16.97 12.25
C PRO A 131 2.92 16.16 11.82
N GLU A 132 3.06 14.95 12.36
CA GLU A 132 4.12 13.99 12.00
C GLU A 132 3.49 12.75 11.35
N PRO A 133 2.96 12.85 10.12
CA PRO A 133 2.40 11.68 9.45
C PRO A 133 3.50 10.65 9.17
N VAL A 134 3.19 9.38 9.40
CA VAL A 134 4.08 8.30 8.98
C VAL A 134 4.20 8.30 7.46
N ASP A 135 5.36 8.02 6.91
CA ASP A 135 5.62 8.06 5.46
C ASP A 135 5.12 6.82 4.70
N LEU A 136 4.12 6.13 5.27
CA LEU A 136 3.50 4.95 4.70
C LEU A 136 2.12 5.30 4.14
N VAL A 137 1.76 4.70 3.01
CA VAL A 137 0.43 4.85 2.40
C VAL A 137 0.02 3.57 1.67
N LEU A 138 -1.26 3.23 1.75
CA LEU A 138 -1.83 2.15 0.93
C LEU A 138 -2.09 2.68 -0.49
N ILE A 139 -1.97 1.80 -1.46
CA ILE A 139 -2.34 2.09 -2.84
C ILE A 139 -3.24 1.00 -3.40
N ASP A 140 -4.31 1.40 -4.08
CA ASP A 140 -5.05 0.54 -4.98
C ASP A 140 -4.43 0.58 -6.38
N PHE A 141 -3.82 -0.52 -6.81
CA PHE A 141 -3.12 -0.57 -8.10
C PHE A 141 -4.07 -0.53 -9.30
N GLU A 142 -5.37 -0.82 -9.11
CA GLU A 142 -6.36 -0.73 -10.16
C GLU A 142 -6.70 0.73 -10.47
N THR A 143 -6.91 1.55 -9.44
CA THR A 143 -7.37 2.93 -9.57
C THR A 143 -6.25 3.97 -9.42
N MET A 144 -5.09 3.57 -8.92
CA MET A 144 -3.97 4.44 -8.53
C MET A 144 -4.32 5.44 -7.42
N GLU A 145 -5.35 5.12 -6.62
CA GLU A 145 -5.75 5.93 -5.46
C GLU A 145 -4.96 5.57 -4.21
N LEU A 146 -4.68 6.59 -3.40
CA LEU A 146 -3.88 6.51 -2.18
C LEU A 146 -4.79 6.53 -0.95
N TYR A 147 -4.49 5.69 0.04
CA TYR A 147 -5.25 5.58 1.27
C TYR A 147 -4.35 5.67 2.49
N SER A 148 -4.74 6.57 3.40
CA SER A 148 -4.07 6.78 4.68
C SER A 148 -3.97 5.52 5.51
N VAL A 149 -2.79 5.30 6.11
CA VAL A 149 -2.57 4.29 7.18
C VAL A 149 -2.22 4.94 8.50
N GLN A 150 -2.45 6.23 8.66
CA GLN A 150 -2.07 6.99 9.86
C GLN A 150 -2.77 6.44 11.12
N GLU A 151 -2.19 6.67 12.31
CA GLU A 151 -2.64 6.06 13.58
C GLU A 151 -4.14 6.19 13.87
N GLN A 152 -4.80 7.27 13.41
CA GLN A 152 -6.24 7.45 13.58
C GLN A 152 -7.12 6.44 12.80
N TYR A 153 -6.55 5.69 11.86
CA TYR A 153 -7.26 4.72 11.03
C TYR A 153 -6.88 3.30 11.44
N THR A 154 -7.82 2.58 12.07
CA THR A 154 -7.62 1.19 12.50
C THR A 154 -8.26 0.16 11.57
N LYS A 155 -9.15 0.61 10.67
CA LYS A 155 -9.82 -0.23 9.68
C LYS A 155 -10.09 0.55 8.40
N LYS A 156 -9.91 -0.09 7.25
CA LYS A 156 -10.26 0.44 5.93
C LYS A 156 -10.88 -0.63 5.06
N SER A 157 -11.84 -0.23 4.23
CA SER A 157 -12.32 -1.06 3.12
C SER A 157 -11.99 -0.37 1.81
N ILE A 158 -11.33 -1.09 0.90
CA ILE A 158 -10.96 -0.63 -0.44
C ILE A 158 -11.48 -1.69 -1.39
N ARG A 159 -12.48 -1.36 -2.22
CA ARG A 159 -13.19 -2.34 -3.07
C ARG A 159 -13.62 -3.57 -2.24
N ASP A 160 -13.22 -4.76 -2.64
CA ASP A 160 -13.50 -6.03 -1.95
C ASP A 160 -12.42 -6.40 -0.90
N TYR A 161 -11.56 -5.48 -0.48
CA TYR A 161 -10.52 -5.73 0.51
C TYR A 161 -10.88 -5.04 1.82
N THR A 162 -10.80 -5.79 2.92
CA THR A 162 -10.92 -5.24 4.28
C THR A 162 -9.58 -5.34 4.98
N LEU A 163 -9.09 -4.21 5.48
CA LEU A 163 -7.80 -4.07 6.15
C LEU A 163 -8.01 -3.61 7.59
N TRP A 164 -7.24 -4.17 8.51
CA TRP A 164 -7.09 -3.73 9.89
C TRP A 164 -5.65 -3.29 10.10
N MET A 165 -5.49 -2.16 10.79
CA MET A 165 -4.21 -1.52 11.00
C MET A 165 -3.99 -1.33 12.50
N ALA A 166 -2.81 -1.70 12.97
CA ALA A 166 -2.37 -1.50 14.34
C ALA A 166 -0.99 -0.85 14.34
N HIS A 167 -0.87 0.26 15.05
CA HIS A 167 0.39 0.97 15.25
C HIS A 167 0.95 0.65 16.61
N THR A 168 2.27 0.49 16.67
CA THR A 168 3.07 0.59 17.88
C THR A 168 4.04 1.78 17.74
N GLU A 169 4.90 1.98 18.72
CA GLU A 169 5.95 3.00 18.64
C GLU A 169 6.86 2.79 17.42
N ASP A 170 7.22 1.52 17.17
CA ASP A 170 8.24 1.13 16.20
C ASP A 170 7.68 0.46 14.93
N THR A 171 6.40 0.06 14.94
CA THR A 171 5.84 -0.75 13.84
C THR A 171 4.44 -0.34 13.39
N LEU A 172 4.14 -0.66 12.14
CA LEU A 172 2.79 -0.75 11.57
C LEU A 172 2.51 -2.20 11.19
N GLU A 173 1.44 -2.78 11.75
CA GLU A 173 0.88 -4.06 11.32
C GLU A 173 -0.40 -3.83 10.51
N ILE A 174 -0.49 -4.44 9.34
CA ILE A 174 -1.67 -4.44 8.47
C ILE A 174 -2.10 -5.88 8.22
N ASN A 175 -3.30 -6.22 8.68
CA ASN A 175 -3.97 -7.47 8.33
C ASN A 175 -5.01 -7.19 7.26
N ALA A 176 -4.96 -7.91 6.14
CA ALA A 176 -5.84 -7.71 5.01
C ALA A 176 -6.52 -9.02 4.59
N VAL A 177 -7.82 -8.93 4.31
CA VAL A 177 -8.64 -10.06 3.87
C VAL A 177 -9.44 -9.65 2.63
N TYR A 178 -9.48 -10.54 1.64
CA TYR A 178 -10.38 -10.42 0.50
C TYR A 178 -11.81 -10.82 0.91
N THR A 179 -12.73 -9.86 0.88
CA THR A 179 -14.12 -9.96 1.30
C THR A 179 -15.08 -9.55 0.17
N PRO A 180 -15.20 -10.36 -0.90
CA PRO A 180 -16.06 -10.03 -2.04
C PRO A 180 -17.54 -10.01 -1.67
N VAL A 181 -18.30 -9.19 -2.40
CA VAL A 181 -19.76 -9.20 -2.32
C VAL A 181 -20.29 -10.59 -2.67
N ARG A 182 -21.16 -11.14 -1.81
CA ARG A 182 -21.76 -12.46 -2.03
C ARG A 182 -22.58 -12.47 -3.33
N THR A 183 -22.18 -13.30 -4.28
CA THR A 183 -22.98 -13.61 -5.47
C THR A 183 -24.23 -14.43 -5.07
N GLU A 184 -25.26 -14.45 -5.92
CA GLU A 184 -26.50 -15.21 -5.64
C GLU A 184 -26.25 -16.71 -5.43
N ALA A 185 -25.25 -17.29 -6.11
CA ALA A 185 -24.82 -18.67 -5.90
C ALA A 185 -24.31 -18.93 -4.47
N GLY A 186 -23.56 -17.99 -3.89
CA GLY A 186 -23.10 -18.08 -2.50
C GLY A 186 -24.22 -17.87 -1.47
N LYS A 187 -25.30 -17.17 -1.83
CA LYS A 187 -26.49 -17.05 -0.97
C LYS A 187 -27.26 -18.38 -0.90
N ASN A 188 -27.39 -19.09 -2.02
CA ASN A 188 -28.12 -20.35 -2.10
C ASN A 188 -27.39 -21.53 -1.43
N ALA A 189 -26.05 -21.54 -1.43
CA ALA A 189 -25.26 -22.56 -0.73
C ALA A 189 -25.41 -22.50 0.80
N ALA A 190 -25.67 -21.32 1.37
CA ALA A 190 -25.94 -21.17 2.81
C ALA A 190 -27.38 -21.58 3.21
N SER A 191 -28.28 -21.76 2.23
CA SER A 191 -29.67 -22.17 2.44
C SER A 191 -29.90 -23.68 2.28
N LEU A 192 -28.89 -24.43 1.86
CA LEU A 192 -28.87 -25.89 1.86
C LEU A 192 -28.16 -26.37 3.13
N LYS A 193 -28.92 -26.45 4.23
CA LYS A 193 -28.54 -27.19 5.44
C LYS A 193 -29.30 -28.51 5.48
#